data_AF-A0A7K2P3Z1-F1
#
_entry.id   AF-A0A7K2P3Z1-F1
#
_cell.length_a   1.000
_cell.length_b   1.000
_cell.length_c   1.000
_cell.angle_alpha   90.00
_cell.angle_beta   90.00
_cell.angle_gamma   90.00
#
_symmetry.space_group_name_H-M   'P 1'
#
loop_
_entity.id
_entity.type
_entity.pdbx_description
1 polymer ?
#
loop_
_entity_poly.entity_id
_entity_poly.type
_entity_poly.pdbx_seq_one_letter_code
_entity_poly.pdbx_strand_id
1 'polypeptide(L)'
;MSAPAPSTLAIVDAEPLPRQEEVLTDAALAFVAELHRRFTPRRDELLARRAERRAEIARTSTLDFLPETSAIRADDSWKVAPAPAALQDRRVEITGPTDRKMTINALN
;
A
#
# COMPACT_ATOMS: atom_id res chain seq x y z
N MET A 1 20.55 12.34 -7.74
CA MET A 1 19.47 13.24 -7.29
C MET A 1 19.04 12.76 -5.91
N SER A 2 19.00 13.64 -4.91
CA SER A 2 18.67 13.27 -3.52
C SER A 2 17.29 12.62 -3.45
N ALA A 3 17.18 11.57 -2.64
CA ALA A 3 15.88 11.09 -2.18
C ALA A 3 15.05 12.28 -1.64
N PRO A 4 13.71 12.28 -1.81
CA PRO A 4 12.87 13.28 -1.16
C PRO A 4 13.23 13.29 0.33
N ALA A 5 13.35 14.49 0.91
CA ALA A 5 13.50 14.60 2.35
C ALA A 5 12.35 13.80 3.01
N PRO A 6 12.61 13.06 4.11
CA PRO A 6 11.55 12.36 4.83
C PRO A 6 10.41 13.34 5.06
N SER A 7 9.17 12.92 4.84
CA SER A 7 8.00 13.75 5.08
C SER A 7 8.15 14.42 6.44
N THR A 8 8.31 15.75 6.46
CA THR A 8 8.51 16.49 7.71
C THR A 8 7.36 16.12 8.63
N LEU A 9 7.65 15.74 9.88
CA LEU A 9 6.62 15.54 10.88
C LEU A 9 5.79 16.82 10.96
N ALA A 10 4.57 16.78 10.42
CA ALA A 10 3.64 17.88 10.45
C ALA A 10 2.67 17.60 11.61
N ILE A 11 2.62 18.52 12.56
CA ILE A 11 1.50 18.57 13.50
C ILE A 11 0.30 19.00 12.66
N VAL A 12 -0.66 18.11 12.50
CA VAL A 12 -1.92 18.43 11.83
C VAL A 12 -2.85 18.94 12.91
N ASP A 13 -3.04 20.27 12.97
CA ASP A 13 -4.16 20.86 13.70
C ASP A 13 -5.44 20.59 12.88
N ALA A 14 -5.95 19.36 12.99
CA ALA A 14 -7.23 18.98 12.43
C ALA A 14 -8.34 19.33 13.43
N GLU A 15 -9.50 19.73 12.91
CA GLU A 15 -10.70 19.87 13.73
C GLU A 15 -11.01 18.50 14.38
N PRO A 16 -11.19 18.44 15.72
CA PRO A 16 -11.53 17.20 16.38
C PRO A 16 -12.77 16.55 15.79
N LEU A 17 -12.62 15.33 15.28
CA LEU A 17 -13.75 14.57 14.75
C LEU A 17 -14.47 13.81 15.88
N PRO A 18 -15.80 13.65 15.80
CA PRO A 18 -16.52 12.82 16.76
C PRO A 18 -15.94 11.39 16.79
N ARG A 19 -15.67 10.88 18.01
CA ARG A 19 -15.16 9.52 18.27
C ARG A 19 -13.74 9.23 17.76
N GLN A 20 -12.98 10.26 17.37
CA GLN A 20 -11.60 10.05 16.89
C GLN A 20 -10.70 9.40 17.95
N GLU A 21 -10.97 9.64 19.23
CA GLU A 21 -10.26 9.08 20.38
C GLU A 21 -10.38 7.55 20.47
N GLU A 22 -11.43 6.96 19.89
CA GLU A 22 -11.58 5.50 19.81
C GLU A 22 -10.61 4.87 18.80
N VAL A 23 -10.14 5.65 17.81
CA VAL A 23 -9.25 5.19 16.74
C VAL A 23 -7.81 5.67 16.97
N LEU A 24 -7.64 6.95 17.28
CA LEU A 24 -6.37 7.64 17.50
C LEU A 24 -5.93 7.55 18.97
N THR A 25 -6.01 6.34 19.53
CA THR A 25 -5.47 6.06 20.88
C THR A 25 -3.96 6.23 20.91
N ASP A 26 -3.37 6.48 22.09
CA ASP A 26 -1.92 6.60 22.25
C ASP A 26 -1.16 5.39 21.69
N ALA A 27 -1.69 4.18 21.91
CA ALA A 27 -1.11 2.95 21.38
C ALA A 27 -1.16 2.89 19.85
N ALA A 28 -2.28 3.29 19.24
CA ALA A 28 -2.42 3.34 17.78
C ALA A 28 -1.48 4.39 17.17
N LEU A 29 -1.37 5.58 17.77
CA LEU A 29 -0.46 6.63 17.33
C LEU A 29 1.00 6.21 17.44
N ALA A 30 1.39 5.57 18.54
CA ALA A 30 2.74 5.04 18.72
C ALA A 30 3.06 3.97 17.66
N PHE A 31 2.12 3.08 17.37
CA PHE A 31 2.27 2.06 16.33
C PHE A 31 2.43 2.67 14.93
N VAL A 32 1.56 3.62 14.55
CA VAL A 32 1.65 4.29 13.25
C VAL A 32 2.95 5.09 13.11
N ALA A 33 3.42 5.74 14.18
CA ALA A 33 4.69 6.45 14.19
C ALA A 33 5.88 5.50 13.94
N GLU A 34 5.86 4.30 14.52
CA GLU A 34 6.88 3.27 14.24
C GLU A 34 6.86 2.83 12.78
N LEU A 35 5.68 2.52 12.23
CA LEU A 35 5.55 2.17 10.81
C LEU A 35 6.07 3.28 9.91
N HIS A 36 5.71 4.54 10.20
CA HIS A 36 6.17 5.69 9.43
C HIS A 36 7.69 5.79 9.44
N ARG A 37 8.31 5.80 10.62
CA ARG A 37 9.78 5.89 10.74
C ARG A 37 10.49 4.74 10.02
N ARG A 38 9.95 3.53 10.10
CA ARG A 38 10.56 2.34 9.51
C ARG A 38 10.42 2.27 7.98
N PHE A 39 9.28 2.68 7.43
CA PHE A 39 8.94 2.37 6.02
C PHE A 39 8.85 3.59 5.09
N THR A 40 8.67 4.81 5.61
CA THR A 40 8.63 6.04 4.79
C THR A 40 9.86 6.20 3.89
N PRO A 41 11.11 5.99 4.34
CA PRO A 41 12.27 6.15 3.47
C PRO A 41 12.23 5.25 2.22
N ARG A 42 11.81 3.98 2.38
CA ARG A 42 11.68 3.04 1.26
C ARG A 42 10.52 3.40 0.34
N ARG A 43 9.40 3.86 0.89
CA ARG A 43 8.26 4.37 0.10
C ARG A 43 8.72 5.51 -0.81
N ASP A 44 9.49 6.45 -0.27
CA ASP A 44 9.95 7.64 -1.01
C ASP A 44 10.91 7.28 -2.14
N GLU A 45 11.83 6.33 -1.89
CA GLU A 45 12.69 5.75 -2.94
C GLU A 45 11.85 5.13 -4.07
N LEU A 46 10.81 4.36 -3.74
CA LEU A 46 9.95 3.71 -4.73
C LEU A 46 9.14 4.71 -5.55
N LEU A 47 8.70 5.82 -4.95
CA LEU A 47 8.01 6.89 -5.66
C LEU A 47 8.94 7.60 -6.66
N ALA A 48 10.19 7.84 -6.29
CA ALA A 48 11.21 8.38 -7.20
C ALA A 48 11.47 7.41 -8.37
N ARG A 49 11.69 6.12 -8.07
CA ARG A 49 11.89 5.07 -9.08
C ARG A 49 10.70 4.93 -10.04
N ARG A 50 9.47 5.18 -9.58
CA ARG A 50 8.28 5.18 -10.44
C ARG A 50 8.35 6.28 -11.50
N ALA A 51 8.82 7.48 -11.12
CA ALA A 51 8.99 8.58 -12.07
C ALA A 51 10.08 8.25 -13.11
N GLU A 52 11.22 7.71 -12.66
CA GLU A 52 12.32 7.27 -13.53
C GLU A 52 11.86 6.21 -14.52
N ARG A 53 11.19 5.16 -14.04
CA ARG A 53 10.68 4.07 -14.90
C ARG A 53 9.67 4.57 -15.91
N ARG A 54 8.81 5.52 -15.54
CA ARG A 54 7.86 6.15 -16.48
C ARG A 54 8.58 6.89 -17.59
N ALA A 55 9.63 7.66 -17.28
CA ALA A 55 10.43 8.37 -18.28
C ALA A 55 11.15 7.40 -19.23
N GLU A 56 11.68 6.29 -18.69
CA GLU A 56 12.30 5.23 -19.49
C GLU A 56 11.31 4.58 -20.46
N ILE A 57 10.11 4.23 -19.99
CA ILE A 57 9.04 3.66 -20.83
C ILE A 57 8.63 4.66 -21.91
N ALA A 58 8.47 5.95 -21.58
CA ALA A 58 8.13 6.96 -22.57
C ALA A 58 9.20 7.11 -23.67
N ARG A 59 10.48 6.97 -23.31
CA ARG A 59 11.60 7.05 -24.26
C ARG A 59 11.73 5.81 -25.14
N THR A 60 11.48 4.62 -24.57
CA THR A 60 11.71 3.33 -25.23
C THR A 60 10.46 2.74 -25.86
N SER A 61 9.29 3.26 -25.50
CA SER A 61 7.97 2.70 -25.84
C SER A 61 7.85 1.19 -25.55
N THR A 62 8.63 0.68 -24.59
CA THR A 62 8.78 -0.76 -24.36
C THR A 62 8.24 -1.15 -22.99
N LEU A 63 7.40 -2.18 -22.99
CA LEU A 63 6.96 -2.91 -21.80
C LEU A 63 7.15 -4.40 -22.09
N ASP A 64 8.04 -5.05 -21.35
CA ASP A 64 8.32 -6.47 -21.52
C ASP A 64 8.78 -7.10 -20.19
N PHE A 65 8.85 -8.42 -20.15
CA PHE A 65 9.33 -9.19 -19.02
C PHE A 65 10.81 -8.92 -18.74
N LEU A 66 11.14 -8.71 -17.48
CA LEU A 66 12.54 -8.54 -17.08
C LEU A 66 13.30 -9.88 -17.23
N PRO A 67 14.46 -9.89 -17.94
CA PRO A 67 15.29 -11.09 -18.08
C PRO A 67 15.83 -11.59 -16.73
N GLU A 68 16.16 -10.67 -15.83
CA GLU A 68 16.75 -10.95 -14.50
C GLU A 68 15.83 -11.76 -13.57
N THR A 69 14.50 -11.74 -13.80
CA THR A 69 13.53 -12.50 -13.01
C THR A 69 12.96 -13.71 -13.77
N SER A 70 13.58 -14.11 -14.89
CA SER A 70 13.15 -15.26 -15.70
C SER A 70 13.16 -16.58 -14.93
N ALA A 71 14.18 -16.83 -14.12
CA ALA A 71 14.29 -18.04 -13.31
C ALA A 71 13.11 -18.22 -12.35
N ILE A 72 12.62 -17.13 -11.73
CA ILE A 72 11.46 -17.17 -10.82
C ILE A 72 10.18 -17.56 -11.57
N ARG A 73 10.00 -17.06 -12.80
CA ARG A 73 8.83 -17.37 -13.64
C ARG A 73 8.87 -18.79 -14.21
N ALA A 74 10.07 -19.32 -14.44
CA ALA A 74 10.29 -20.65 -15.00
C ALA A 74 10.20 -21.77 -13.95
N ASP A 75 10.34 -21.43 -12.67
CA ASP A 75 10.24 -22.38 -11.56
C ASP A 75 8.76 -22.66 -11.22
N ASP A 76 8.30 -23.87 -11.54
CA ASP A 76 6.93 -24.33 -11.28
C ASP A 76 6.73 -24.92 -9.86
N SER A 77 7.83 -25.12 -9.14
CA SER A 77 7.85 -25.79 -7.83
C SER A 77 7.39 -24.86 -6.70
N TRP A 78 7.61 -23.55 -6.81
CA TRP A 78 7.21 -22.62 -5.78
C TRP A 78 5.70 -22.31 -5.85
N LYS A 79 5.15 -21.99 -4.68
CA LYS A 79 3.76 -21.52 -4.49
C LYS A 79 3.75 -20.43 -3.43
N VAL A 80 2.74 -19.56 -3.49
CA VAL A 80 2.45 -18.61 -2.40
C VAL A 80 2.03 -19.36 -1.13
N ALA A 81 2.04 -18.67 0.01
CA ALA A 81 1.49 -19.21 1.24
C ALA A 81 -0.01 -19.58 1.08
N PRO A 82 -0.50 -20.63 1.76
CA PRO A 82 -1.88 -21.06 1.66
C PRO A 82 -2.85 -19.96 2.11
N ALA A 83 -3.93 -19.77 1.37
CA ALA A 83 -4.97 -18.81 1.73
C ALA A 83 -5.80 -19.32 2.93
N PRO A 84 -6.12 -18.45 3.91
CA PRO A 84 -7.11 -18.74 4.94
C PRO A 84 -8.45 -19.19 4.33
N ALA A 85 -9.21 -20.04 5.05
CA ALA A 85 -10.48 -20.58 4.57
C ALA A 85 -11.47 -19.50 4.08
N ALA A 86 -11.57 -18.38 4.80
CA ALA A 86 -12.42 -17.25 4.44
C ALA A 86 -12.05 -16.55 3.11
N LEU A 87 -10.86 -16.83 2.55
CA LEU A 87 -10.37 -16.24 1.30
C LEU A 87 -10.31 -17.25 0.13
N GLN A 88 -10.78 -18.49 0.33
CA GLN A 88 -10.74 -19.52 -0.72
C GLN A 88 -11.83 -19.34 -1.79
N ASP A 89 -12.96 -18.72 -1.42
CA ASP A 89 -14.09 -18.47 -2.32
C ASP A 89 -14.37 -16.97 -2.43
N ARG A 90 -13.82 -16.35 -3.48
CA ARG A 90 -13.92 -14.91 -3.78
C ARG A 90 -14.58 -14.68 -5.14
N ARG A 91 -15.59 -15.50 -5.47
CA ARG A 91 -16.25 -15.52 -6.79
C ARG A 91 -16.84 -14.16 -7.21
N VAL A 92 -17.26 -13.36 -6.23
CA VAL A 92 -17.80 -12.02 -6.42
C VAL A 92 -17.30 -11.15 -5.28
N GLU A 93 -16.83 -9.95 -5.61
CA GLU A 93 -16.43 -8.93 -4.64
C GLU A 93 -17.18 -7.63 -4.95
N ILE A 94 -17.68 -6.96 -3.91
CA ILE A 94 -18.28 -5.64 -4.01
C ILE A 94 -17.31 -4.60 -3.43
N THR A 95 -17.21 -3.45 -4.07
CA THR A 95 -16.42 -2.31 -3.57
C THR A 95 -17.33 -1.14 -3.29
N GLY A 96 -16.94 -0.28 -2.34
CA GLY A 96 -17.75 0.86 -1.93
C GLY A 96 -17.02 1.76 -0.91
N PRO A 97 -17.60 2.92 -0.60
CA PRO A 97 -17.08 3.81 0.42
C PRO A 97 -17.17 3.20 1.83
N THR A 98 -16.42 3.77 2.78
CA THR A 98 -16.37 3.32 4.17
C THR A 98 -17.48 3.92 5.05
N ASP A 99 -18.52 4.52 4.47
CA ASP A 99 -19.63 5.05 5.27
C ASP A 99 -20.47 3.92 5.89
N ARG A 100 -21.14 4.24 7.00
CA ARG A 100 -21.86 3.25 7.82
C ARG A 100 -22.95 2.53 7.02
N LYS A 101 -23.73 3.26 6.22
CA LYS A 101 -24.85 2.68 5.48
C LYS A 101 -24.33 1.76 4.37
N MET A 102 -23.32 2.21 3.65
CA MET A 102 -22.73 1.41 2.58
C MET A 102 -21.99 0.18 3.08
N THR A 103 -21.33 0.26 4.23
CA THR A 103 -20.71 -0.91 4.88
C THR A 103 -21.77 -1.96 5.21
N ILE A 104 -22.92 -1.56 5.77
CA ILE A 104 -24.03 -2.49 6.06
C ILE A 104 -24.58 -3.09 4.77
N ASN A 105 -24.82 -2.28 3.74
CA ASN A 105 -25.37 -2.74 2.48
C ASN A 105 -24.41 -3.68 1.72
N ALA A 106 -23.10 -3.47 1.83
CA ALA A 106 -22.10 -4.29 1.15
C ALA A 106 -21.87 -5.63 1.85
N LEU A 107 -22.16 -5.73 3.15
CA LEU A 107 -21.98 -6.94 3.95
C LEU A 107 -23.23 -7.84 4.03
N ASN A 108 -24.38 -7.41 3.50
CA ASN A 108 -25.64 -8.17 3.46
C ASN A 108 -26.06 -8.48 2.03
#